data_AF-A0A959M0B3-F1
#
_entry.id   AF-A0A959M0B3-F1
#
_cell.length_a   1.000
_cell.length_b   1.000
_cell.length_c   1.000
_cell.angle_alpha   90.00
_cell.angle_beta   90.00
_cell.angle_gamma   90.00
#
_symmetry.space_group_name_H-M   'P 1'
#
loop_
_entity.id
_entity.type
_entity.pdbx_description
1 polymer ?
#
loop_
_entity_poly.entity_id
_entity_poly.type
_entity_poly.pdbx_seq_one_letter_code
_entity_poly.pdbx_strand_id
1 'polypeptide(L)'
;MTVDIPADLIKLIQDNFAELEKSKELPLLSQELFFGQAIPTATNILPDAGQKLAPYKNFQQLQPAQITVLRFKIAENQHDEVTDNWCEKLLRYNEIRYSSLKKRAFENNRSSEEVIKTYTQIISLFIEYYFSKGDLRFINIALKLMDLSWIKPSFGSTKFCASEVLYKRNLFLIDRVLNQLENE
;
A
#
# COMPACT_ATOMS: atom_id res chain seq x y z
N MET A 1 2.57 18.52 4.04
CA MET A 1 1.97 18.38 5.39
C MET A 1 2.81 17.35 6.12
N THR A 2 3.65 17.78 7.07
CA THR A 2 4.53 16.89 7.85
C THR A 2 3.67 16.07 8.81
N VAL A 3 3.78 14.75 8.75
CA VAL A 3 3.01 13.83 9.60
C VAL A 3 3.96 13.24 10.63
N ASP A 4 3.66 13.43 11.92
CA ASP A 4 4.42 12.80 12.99
C ASP A 4 4.16 11.29 12.96
N ILE A 5 5.19 10.51 12.62
CA ILE A 5 5.11 9.06 12.58
C ILE A 5 5.14 8.50 14.02
N PRO A 6 4.33 7.48 14.34
CA PRO A 6 4.46 6.73 15.59
C PRO A 6 5.89 6.25 15.86
N ALA A 7 6.40 6.46 17.07
CA ALA A 7 7.78 6.13 17.44
C ALA A 7 8.10 4.63 17.33
N ASP A 8 7.12 3.76 17.56
CA ASP A 8 7.26 2.31 17.39
C ASP A 8 7.44 1.90 15.91
N LEU A 9 6.80 2.62 14.99
CA LEU A 9 6.98 2.43 13.56
C LEU A 9 8.36 2.89 13.09
N ILE A 10 8.83 4.05 13.59
CA ILE A 10 10.19 4.54 13.34
C ILE A 10 11.21 3.50 13.79
N LYS A 11 11.05 3.00 15.03
CA LYS A 11 11.94 1.98 15.59
C LYS A 11 11.94 0.70 14.76
N LEU A 12 10.77 0.21 14.35
CA LEU A 12 10.66 -0.99 13.50
C LEU A 12 11.41 -0.82 12.17
N ILE A 13 11.30 0.34 11.53
CA ILE A 13 12.02 0.65 10.29
C ILE A 13 13.53 0.67 10.54
N GLN A 14 13.98 1.33 11.61
CA GLN A 14 15.39 1.42 11.97
C GLN A 14 16.00 0.04 12.26
N ASP A 15 15.31 -0.77 13.06
CA ASP A 15 15.76 -2.11 13.46
C ASP A 15 15.88 -3.08 12.26
N ASN A 16 15.17 -2.83 11.16
CA ASN A 16 15.11 -3.71 9.98
C ASN A 16 15.59 -3.05 8.69
N PHE A 17 16.27 -1.90 8.76
CA PHE A 17 16.60 -1.08 7.61
C PHE A 17 17.37 -1.83 6.52
N ALA A 18 18.39 -2.62 6.89
CA ALA A 18 19.21 -3.38 5.94
C ALA A 18 18.44 -4.47 5.19
N GLU A 19 17.37 -5.00 5.78
CA GLU A 19 16.50 -5.99 5.13
C GLU A 19 15.47 -5.31 4.22
N LEU A 20 14.89 -4.21 4.69
CA LEU A 20 14.01 -3.37 3.89
C LEU A 20 14.73 -2.83 2.65
N GLU A 21 15.99 -2.43 2.77
CA GLU A 21 16.82 -1.95 1.66
C GLU A 21 17.06 -3.02 0.59
N LYS A 22 17.30 -4.26 1.01
CA LYS A 22 17.51 -5.39 0.09
C LYS A 22 16.22 -5.90 -0.52
N SER A 23 15.10 -5.74 0.19
CA SER A 23 13.80 -6.01 -0.38
C SER A 23 13.55 -4.99 -1.49
N LYS A 24 13.08 -5.41 -2.67
CA LYS A 24 12.59 -4.50 -3.74
C LYS A 24 11.33 -3.70 -3.31
N GLU A 25 11.07 -3.67 -2.01
CA GLU A 25 9.90 -3.19 -1.29
C GLU A 25 10.24 -1.88 -0.56
N LEU A 26 11.36 -1.21 -0.91
CA LEU A 26 11.64 0.13 -0.43
C LEU A 26 10.94 1.28 -1.19
N PRO A 27 10.39 1.15 -2.42
CA PRO A 27 9.53 2.21 -2.96
C PRO A 27 8.14 2.27 -2.27
N LEU A 28 7.99 1.59 -1.13
CA LEU A 28 6.74 1.51 -0.34
C LEU A 28 6.57 2.60 0.70
N LEU A 29 7.63 3.37 0.96
CA LEU A 29 7.65 4.54 1.81
C LEU A 29 7.86 5.73 0.87
N SER A 30 6.79 6.44 0.52
CA SER A 30 6.93 7.67 -0.28
C SER A 30 7.87 8.61 0.49
N GLN A 31 8.99 8.96 -0.15
CA GLN A 31 10.14 9.62 0.48
C GLN A 31 9.77 10.94 1.19
N GLU A 32 8.69 11.59 0.76
CA GLU A 32 8.30 12.90 1.27
C GLU A 32 7.29 12.88 2.43
N LEU A 33 6.54 11.78 2.63
CA LEU A 33 5.47 11.73 3.65
C LEU A 33 5.93 11.18 5.00
N PHE A 34 6.99 10.39 5.01
CA PHE A 34 7.49 9.76 6.23
C PHE A 34 8.66 10.52 6.86
N PHE A 35 9.53 11.07 6.04
CA PHE A 35 10.84 11.50 6.52
C PHE A 35 10.97 13.00 6.38
N GLY A 36 10.34 13.74 7.32
CA GLY A 36 10.65 15.15 7.58
C GLY A 36 12.13 15.40 7.95
N GLN A 37 12.94 14.34 7.99
CA GLN A 37 14.39 14.36 7.97
C GLN A 37 14.87 13.38 6.90
N ALA A 38 15.66 13.85 5.93
CA ALA A 38 16.22 13.04 4.86
C ALA A 38 16.91 11.78 5.42
N ILE A 39 16.23 10.62 5.36
CA ILE A 39 16.90 9.34 5.54
C ILE A 39 17.71 9.13 4.25
N PRO A 40 19.03 8.83 4.34
CA PRO A 40 19.84 8.51 3.19
C PRO A 40 19.14 7.41 2.43
N THR A 41 18.62 7.76 1.27
CA THR A 41 17.77 6.89 0.47
C THR A 41 18.62 5.72 0.06
N ALA A 42 18.37 4.59 0.73
CA ALA A 42 18.72 3.28 0.24
C ALA A 42 18.38 3.27 -1.26
N THR A 43 19.39 3.02 -2.08
CA THR A 43 19.43 3.09 -3.55
C THR A 43 18.49 2.08 -4.21
N ASN A 44 17.24 2.07 -3.80
CA ASN A 44 16.19 1.37 -4.49
C ASN A 44 15.91 2.19 -5.74
N ILE A 45 16.24 1.58 -6.88
CA ILE A 45 15.84 2.05 -8.18
C ILE A 45 14.32 2.22 -8.11
N LEU A 46 13.87 3.46 -7.88
CA LEU A 46 12.48 3.82 -7.99
C LEU A 46 12.03 3.33 -9.37
N PRO A 47 10.90 2.63 -9.49
CA PRO A 47 10.41 2.28 -10.81
C PRO A 47 10.27 3.58 -11.60
N ASP A 48 10.84 3.59 -12.80
CA ASP A 48 10.88 4.79 -13.64
C ASP A 48 9.46 5.37 -13.74
N ALA A 49 9.30 6.65 -13.36
CA ALA A 49 8.03 7.35 -13.47
C ALA A 49 7.49 7.33 -14.91
N GLY A 50 8.40 7.19 -15.88
CA GLY A 50 8.10 6.99 -17.30
C GLY A 50 7.58 5.59 -17.66
N GLN A 51 7.54 4.64 -16.73
CA GLN A 51 7.00 3.30 -16.97
C GLN A 51 5.49 3.40 -17.26
N LYS A 52 5.13 3.29 -18.54
CA LYS A 52 3.74 3.20 -18.97
C LYS A 52 3.12 1.94 -18.35
N LEU A 53 2.18 2.15 -17.44
CA LEU A 53 1.32 1.08 -16.95
C LEU A 53 0.56 0.53 -18.16
N ALA A 54 0.69 -0.78 -18.38
CA ALA A 54 -0.14 -1.44 -19.36
C ALA A 54 -1.63 -1.21 -19.00
N PRO A 55 -2.52 -1.12 -19.99
CA PRO A 55 -3.96 -1.09 -19.72
C PRO A 55 -4.37 -2.28 -18.84
N TYR A 56 -5.22 -2.04 -17.84
CA TYR A 56 -5.74 -3.09 -16.97
C TYR A 56 -6.36 -4.21 -17.82
N LYS A 57 -5.80 -5.42 -17.72
CA LYS A 57 -6.38 -6.63 -18.31
C LYS A 57 -7.14 -7.46 -17.29
N ASN A 58 -6.50 -7.89 -16.21
CA ASN A 58 -7.14 -8.66 -15.14
C ASN A 58 -6.39 -8.51 -13.80
N PHE A 59 -7.10 -8.74 -12.69
CA PHE A 59 -6.52 -8.72 -11.34
C PHE A 59 -5.55 -9.90 -11.11
N GLN A 60 -5.77 -11.02 -11.80
CA GLN A 60 -4.97 -12.25 -11.65
C GLN A 60 -3.50 -12.06 -12.04
N GLN A 61 -3.20 -11.08 -12.89
CA GLN A 61 -1.83 -10.74 -13.30
C GLN A 61 -1.25 -9.55 -12.51
N LEU A 62 -2.03 -8.93 -11.61
CA LEU A 62 -1.56 -7.82 -10.82
C LEU A 62 -0.42 -8.26 -9.91
N GLN A 63 0.74 -7.63 -10.09
CA GLN A 63 1.94 -7.82 -9.29
C GLN A 63 2.09 -6.69 -8.26
N PRO A 64 2.66 -6.97 -7.08
CA PRO A 64 2.98 -5.94 -6.09
C PRO A 64 3.70 -4.73 -6.68
N ALA A 65 4.67 -4.95 -7.57
CA ALA A 65 5.43 -3.88 -8.22
C ALA A 65 4.57 -2.90 -9.03
N GLN A 66 3.49 -3.39 -9.68
CA GLN A 66 2.59 -2.51 -10.43
C GLN A 66 1.77 -1.60 -9.49
N ILE A 67 1.41 -2.12 -8.32
CA ILE A 67 0.72 -1.33 -7.29
C ILE A 67 1.68 -0.27 -6.74
N THR A 68 2.95 -0.62 -6.54
CA THR A 68 3.98 0.34 -6.12
C THR A 68 4.13 1.50 -7.11
N VAL A 69 4.10 1.23 -8.42
CA VAL A 69 4.12 2.28 -9.45
C VAL A 69 2.90 3.21 -9.34
N LEU A 70 1.70 2.66 -9.13
CA LEU A 70 0.48 3.46 -8.94
C LEU A 70 0.61 4.38 -7.72
N ARG A 71 1.07 3.83 -6.59
CA ARG A 71 1.29 4.57 -5.34
C ARG A 71 2.31 5.69 -5.53
N PHE A 72 3.41 5.43 -6.23
CA PHE A 72 4.42 6.44 -6.57
C PHE A 72 3.82 7.58 -7.39
N LYS A 73 3.07 7.26 -8.46
CA LYS A 73 2.40 8.29 -9.27
C LYS A 73 1.44 9.15 -8.46
N ILE A 74 0.69 8.57 -7.52
CA ILE A 74 -0.21 9.33 -6.64
C ILE A 74 0.59 10.23 -5.69
N ALA A 75 1.67 9.72 -5.09
CA ALA A 75 2.50 10.46 -4.16
C ALA A 75 3.16 11.69 -4.83
N GLU A 76 3.66 11.52 -6.05
CA GLU A 76 4.29 12.60 -6.85
C GLU A 76 3.26 13.52 -7.52
N ASN A 77 1.95 13.29 -7.29
CA ASN A 77 0.87 14.00 -7.98
C ASN A 77 0.96 13.93 -9.53
N GLN A 78 1.46 12.79 -10.03
CA GLN A 78 1.64 12.44 -11.44
C GLN A 78 0.61 11.40 -11.92
N HIS A 79 -0.49 11.19 -11.20
CA HIS A 79 -1.54 10.27 -11.63
C HIS A 79 -2.34 10.85 -12.82
N ASP A 80 -2.45 10.02 -13.84
CA ASP A 80 -3.19 10.28 -15.07
C ASP A 80 -4.52 9.50 -15.10
N GLU A 81 -5.30 9.65 -16.18
CA GLU A 81 -6.56 8.91 -16.38
C GLU A 81 -6.35 7.38 -16.29
N VAL A 82 -5.18 6.88 -16.71
CA VAL A 82 -4.84 5.46 -16.61
C VAL A 82 -4.71 5.05 -15.14
N THR A 83 -4.04 5.85 -14.34
CA THR A 83 -3.87 5.65 -12.90
C THR A 83 -5.21 5.68 -12.17
N ASP A 84 -6.07 6.66 -12.50
CA ASP A 84 -7.42 6.76 -11.96
C ASP A 84 -8.28 5.53 -12.31
N ASN A 85 -8.21 5.07 -13.57
CA ASN A 85 -8.91 3.86 -14.02
C ASN A 85 -8.41 2.60 -13.32
N TRP A 86 -7.10 2.48 -13.08
CA TRP A 86 -6.55 1.39 -12.28
C TRP A 86 -7.09 1.41 -10.85
N CYS A 87 -7.10 2.57 -10.19
CA CYS A 87 -7.61 2.72 -8.83
C CYS A 87 -9.09 2.31 -8.73
N GLU A 88 -9.95 2.81 -9.63
CA GLU A 88 -11.38 2.45 -9.67
C GLU A 88 -11.57 0.95 -9.97
N LYS A 89 -10.82 0.36 -10.90
CA LYS A 89 -10.93 -1.08 -11.20
C LYS A 89 -10.52 -1.96 -10.01
N LEU A 90 -9.46 -1.57 -9.29
CA LEU A 90 -9.05 -2.26 -8.08
C LEU A 90 -10.12 -2.11 -6.99
N LEU A 91 -10.68 -0.92 -6.80
CA LEU A 91 -11.78 -0.68 -5.87
C LEU A 91 -12.96 -1.61 -6.18
N ARG A 92 -13.45 -1.60 -7.42
CA ARG A 92 -14.59 -2.42 -7.87
C ARG A 92 -14.32 -3.92 -7.74
N TYR A 93 -13.11 -4.37 -8.05
CA TYR A 93 -12.76 -5.78 -7.88
C TYR A 93 -12.89 -6.21 -6.41
N ASN A 94 -12.31 -5.44 -5.50
CA ASN A 94 -12.33 -5.74 -4.07
C ASN A 94 -13.75 -5.61 -3.47
N GLU A 95 -14.53 -4.65 -3.94
CA GLU A 95 -15.92 -4.45 -3.53
C GLU A 95 -16.83 -5.62 -3.97
N ILE A 96 -16.86 -5.93 -5.27
CA ILE A 96 -17.78 -6.92 -5.86
C ILE A 96 -17.41 -8.34 -5.46
N ARG A 97 -16.11 -8.63 -5.33
CA ARG A 97 -15.60 -10.00 -5.09
C ARG A 97 -15.31 -10.29 -3.64
N TYR A 98 -15.65 -9.38 -2.71
CA TYR A 98 -15.28 -9.45 -1.29
C TYR A 98 -15.42 -10.85 -0.67
N SER A 99 -16.59 -11.47 -0.81
CA SER A 99 -16.90 -12.81 -0.27
C SER A 99 -16.04 -13.95 -0.83
N SER A 100 -15.47 -13.76 -2.02
CA SER A 100 -14.61 -14.73 -2.70
C SER A 100 -13.14 -14.33 -2.76
N LEU A 101 -12.76 -13.20 -2.15
CA LEU A 101 -11.41 -12.64 -2.26
C LEU A 101 -10.34 -13.62 -1.80
N LYS A 102 -10.55 -14.32 -0.68
CA LYS A 102 -9.60 -15.32 -0.19
C LYS A 102 -9.34 -16.38 -1.25
N LYS A 103 -10.38 -17.04 -1.76
CA LYS A 103 -10.25 -18.06 -2.80
C LYS A 103 -9.47 -17.52 -4.00
N ARG A 104 -9.81 -16.31 -4.47
CA ARG A 104 -9.22 -15.66 -5.64
C ARG A 104 -7.79 -15.18 -5.44
N ALA A 105 -7.44 -14.74 -4.24
CA ALA A 105 -6.09 -14.34 -3.89
C ALA A 105 -5.11 -15.51 -4.01
N PHE A 106 -5.57 -16.71 -3.68
CA PHE A 106 -4.81 -17.95 -3.79
C PHE A 106 -5.03 -18.69 -5.13
N GLU A 107 -5.83 -18.14 -6.05
CA GLU A 107 -5.87 -18.64 -7.43
C GLU A 107 -4.50 -18.38 -8.07
N ASN A 108 -3.98 -19.36 -8.83
CA ASN A 108 -2.67 -19.36 -9.49
C ASN A 108 -1.45 -19.69 -8.59
N ASN A 109 -1.63 -20.48 -7.52
CA ASN A 109 -0.52 -20.99 -6.69
C ASN A 109 0.37 -19.89 -6.08
N ARG A 110 -0.20 -18.70 -5.86
CA ARG A 110 0.49 -17.61 -5.15
C ARG A 110 0.81 -18.04 -3.73
N SER A 111 2.00 -17.71 -3.27
CA SER A 111 2.40 -17.93 -1.88
C SER A 111 1.61 -17.00 -0.95
N SER A 112 1.42 -17.40 0.31
CA SER A 112 0.79 -16.52 1.33
C SER A 112 1.54 -15.19 1.48
N GLU A 113 2.84 -15.21 1.27
CA GLU A 113 3.68 -14.01 1.29
C GLU A 113 3.31 -13.01 0.20
N GLU A 114 3.26 -13.46 -1.06
CA GLU A 114 2.89 -12.60 -2.19
C GLU A 114 1.48 -12.04 -2.03
N VAL A 115 0.57 -12.85 -1.51
CA VAL A 115 -0.81 -12.45 -1.23
C VAL A 115 -0.86 -11.34 -0.18
N ILE A 116 -0.23 -11.54 0.98
CA ILE A 116 -0.16 -10.54 2.06
C ILE A 116 0.46 -9.24 1.54
N LYS A 117 1.58 -9.34 0.83
CA LYS A 117 2.25 -8.17 0.21
C LYS A 117 1.31 -7.43 -0.72
N THR A 118 0.67 -8.13 -1.66
CA THR A 118 -0.25 -7.55 -2.64
C THR A 118 -1.39 -6.78 -1.97
N TYR A 119 -2.08 -7.39 -1.01
CA TYR A 119 -3.23 -6.74 -0.38
C TYR A 119 -2.84 -5.60 0.55
N THR A 120 -1.70 -5.70 1.23
CA THR A 120 -1.17 -4.59 2.02
C THR A 120 -0.82 -3.38 1.14
N GLN A 121 -0.31 -3.62 -0.08
CA GLN A 121 -0.13 -2.56 -1.08
C GLN A 121 -1.45 -1.94 -1.52
N ILE A 122 -2.46 -2.76 -1.82
CA ILE A 122 -3.78 -2.27 -2.26
C ILE A 122 -4.41 -1.39 -1.19
N ILE A 123 -4.34 -1.79 0.08
CA ILE A 123 -4.84 -0.98 1.20
C ILE A 123 -4.12 0.38 1.24
N SER A 124 -2.78 0.36 1.14
CA SER A 124 -1.98 1.58 1.14
C SER A 124 -2.36 2.51 -0.02
N LEU A 125 -2.54 1.94 -1.21
CA LEU A 125 -2.98 2.65 -2.42
C LEU A 125 -4.33 3.34 -2.19
N PHE A 126 -5.30 2.65 -1.59
CA PHE A 126 -6.64 3.21 -1.36
C PHE A 126 -6.61 4.37 -0.37
N ILE A 127 -5.82 4.27 0.70
CA ILE A 127 -5.65 5.36 1.66
C ILE A 127 -4.97 6.57 1.00
N GLU A 128 -3.91 6.34 0.22
CA GLU A 128 -3.20 7.41 -0.50
C GLU A 128 -4.09 8.10 -1.54
N TYR A 129 -4.87 7.31 -2.28
CA TYR A 129 -5.81 7.85 -3.25
C TYR A 129 -6.91 8.68 -2.60
N TYR A 130 -7.40 8.27 -1.42
CA TYR A 130 -8.31 9.09 -0.62
C TYR A 130 -7.70 10.43 -0.24
N PHE A 131 -6.45 10.47 0.27
CA PHE A 131 -5.80 11.75 0.58
C PHE A 131 -5.60 12.64 -0.65
N SER A 132 -5.49 12.06 -1.85
CA SER A 132 -5.37 12.80 -3.11
C SER A 132 -6.71 13.34 -3.64
N LYS A 133 -7.81 12.57 -3.52
CA LYS A 133 -9.09 12.85 -4.21
C LYS A 133 -10.29 13.09 -3.27
N GLY A 134 -10.19 12.72 -2.00
CA GLY A 134 -11.27 12.82 -1.01
C GLY A 134 -12.38 11.76 -1.13
N ASP A 135 -12.21 10.71 -1.93
CA ASP A 135 -13.26 9.70 -2.15
C ASP A 135 -13.29 8.64 -1.04
N LEU A 136 -14.28 8.75 -0.15
CA LEU A 136 -14.47 7.87 1.01
C LEU A 136 -14.74 6.39 0.66
N ARG A 137 -15.13 6.07 -0.58
CA ARG A 137 -15.32 4.67 -1.00
C ARG A 137 -14.03 3.86 -0.84
N PHE A 138 -12.89 4.50 -1.08
CA PHE A 138 -11.57 3.88 -0.95
C PHE A 138 -11.25 3.52 0.51
N ILE A 139 -11.56 4.41 1.46
CA ILE A 139 -11.36 4.15 2.89
C ILE A 139 -12.27 3.02 3.38
N ASN A 140 -13.54 3.01 2.96
CA ASN A 140 -14.47 1.95 3.32
C ASN A 140 -13.98 0.56 2.88
N ILE A 141 -13.47 0.44 1.64
CA ILE A 141 -12.90 -0.83 1.18
C ILE A 141 -11.57 -1.15 1.88
N ALA A 142 -10.71 -0.15 2.14
CA ALA A 142 -9.47 -0.36 2.89
C ALA A 142 -9.73 -0.95 4.28
N LEU A 143 -10.70 -0.41 5.02
CA LEU A 143 -11.14 -0.92 6.33
C LEU A 143 -11.61 -2.38 6.26
N LYS A 144 -12.48 -2.70 5.30
CA LYS A 144 -12.96 -4.08 5.09
C LYS A 144 -11.81 -5.04 4.79
N LEU A 145 -10.87 -4.63 3.93
CA LEU A 145 -9.70 -5.45 3.63
C LEU A 145 -8.85 -5.68 4.89
N MET A 146 -8.60 -4.66 5.70
CA MET A 146 -7.78 -4.78 6.92
C MET A 146 -8.37 -5.70 7.99
N ASP A 147 -9.69 -5.92 7.98
CA ASP A 147 -10.37 -6.88 8.85
C ASP A 147 -10.10 -8.35 8.45
N LEU A 148 -9.71 -8.60 7.20
CA LEU A 148 -9.43 -9.94 6.71
C LEU A 148 -8.19 -10.55 7.37
N SER A 149 -8.41 -11.52 8.26
CA SER A 149 -7.33 -12.17 9.02
C SER A 149 -6.25 -12.83 8.14
N TRP A 150 -6.61 -13.30 6.94
CA TRP A 150 -5.71 -14.00 6.03
C TRP A 150 -4.74 -13.10 5.27
N ILE A 151 -4.88 -11.77 5.34
CA ILE A 151 -3.91 -10.81 4.80
C ILE A 151 -3.06 -10.14 5.89
N LYS A 152 -3.28 -10.45 7.17
CA LYS A 152 -2.51 -9.85 8.26
C LYS A 152 -1.08 -10.39 8.22
N PRO A 153 -0.05 -9.52 8.20
CA PRO A 153 1.33 -9.99 8.22
C PRO A 153 1.65 -10.67 9.54
N SER A 154 2.50 -11.70 9.51
CA SER A 154 3.04 -12.28 10.74
C SER A 154 4.05 -11.31 11.34
N PHE A 155 3.70 -10.70 12.46
CA PHE A 155 4.56 -9.75 13.14
C PHE A 155 5.86 -10.39 13.65
N GLY A 156 6.97 -9.66 13.54
CA GLY A 156 8.29 -10.12 13.97
C GLY A 156 8.96 -11.13 13.04
N SER A 157 8.33 -11.46 11.90
CA SER A 157 8.95 -12.26 10.85
C SER A 157 9.66 -11.35 9.85
N THR A 158 10.97 -11.52 9.69
CA THR A 158 11.80 -10.85 8.68
C THR A 158 11.18 -10.91 7.27
N LYS A 159 10.68 -12.09 6.89
CA LYS A 159 9.93 -12.36 5.65
C LYS A 159 8.77 -11.40 5.35
N PHE A 160 8.11 -10.89 6.38
CA PHE A 160 6.92 -10.02 6.27
C PHE A 160 7.18 -8.58 6.70
N CYS A 161 8.43 -8.20 6.94
CA CYS A 161 8.77 -6.92 7.56
C CYS A 161 8.16 -5.71 6.84
N ALA A 162 8.27 -5.64 5.51
CA ALA A 162 7.69 -4.51 4.76
C ALA A 162 6.15 -4.48 4.82
N SER A 163 5.50 -5.65 4.83
CA SER A 163 4.05 -5.74 5.00
C SER A 163 3.63 -5.34 6.41
N GLU A 164 4.41 -5.68 7.44
CA GLU A 164 4.19 -5.22 8.81
C GLU A 164 4.30 -3.70 8.91
N VAL A 165 5.36 -3.10 8.38
CA VAL A 165 5.56 -1.65 8.35
C VAL A 165 4.37 -0.94 7.70
N LEU A 166 3.96 -1.38 6.51
CA LEU A 166 2.81 -0.81 5.83
C LEU A 166 1.51 -1.01 6.59
N TYR A 167 1.28 -2.19 7.18
CA TYR A 167 0.08 -2.47 7.93
C TYR A 167 -0.06 -1.51 9.13
N LYS A 168 1.01 -1.33 9.91
CA LYS A 168 1.04 -0.38 11.04
C LYS A 168 0.82 1.06 10.60
N ARG A 169 1.45 1.47 9.50
CA ARG A 169 1.21 2.79 8.91
C ARG A 169 -0.25 2.97 8.47
N ASN A 170 -0.83 1.97 7.82
CA ASN A 170 -2.22 2.05 7.34
C ASN A 170 -3.21 2.15 8.50
N LEU A 171 -2.95 1.46 9.62
CA LEU A 171 -3.74 1.64 10.85
C LEU A 171 -3.69 3.08 11.33
N PHE A 172 -2.49 3.65 11.45
CA PHE A 172 -2.31 5.03 11.89
C PHE A 172 -3.00 6.05 10.97
N LEU A 173 -2.88 5.87 9.65
CA LEU A 173 -3.53 6.78 8.69
C LEU A 173 -5.05 6.67 8.73
N ILE A 174 -5.59 5.46 8.85
CA ILE A 174 -7.04 5.27 8.99
C ILE A 174 -7.56 5.89 10.28
N ASP A 175 -6.88 5.67 11.40
CA ASP A 175 -7.27 6.27 12.68
C ASP A 175 -7.37 7.80 12.56
N ARG A 176 -6.39 8.42 11.89
CA ARG A 176 -6.44 9.85 11.58
C ARG A 176 -7.65 10.22 10.72
N VAL A 177 -7.93 9.48 9.65
CA VAL A 177 -9.10 9.76 8.78
C VAL A 177 -10.40 9.69 9.59
N LEU A 178 -10.54 8.67 10.45
CA LEU A 178 -11.72 8.52 11.30
C LEU A 178 -11.85 9.69 12.29
N ASN A 179 -10.76 10.07 12.96
CA ASN A 179 -10.74 11.23 13.85
C ASN A 179 -11.08 12.53 13.11
N GLN A 180 -10.62 12.72 11.87
CA GLN A 180 -10.98 13.90 11.07
C GLN A 180 -12.48 13.94 10.80
N LEU A 181 -13.07 12.82 10.39
CA LEU A 181 -14.51 12.70 10.10
C LEU A 181 -15.40 12.87 11.34
N GLU A 182 -14.91 12.53 12.54
CA GLU A 182 -15.66 12.71 13.79
C GLU A 182 -15.69 14.16 14.28
N ASN A 183 -14.73 14.99 13.85
CA ASN A 183 -14.58 16.38 14.29
C ASN A 183 -15.06 17.42 13.25
N GLU A 184 -15.60 16.98 12.12
CA GLU A 184 -16.27 17.79 11.09
C GLU A 184 -17.79 17.85 11.31
#